data_AF-A0A7Y0MBR9-F1
#
_entry.id   AF-A0A7Y0MBR9-F1
#
_cell.length_a   1.000
_cell.length_b   1.000
_cell.length_c   1.000
_cell.angle_alpha   90.00
_cell.angle_beta   90.00
_cell.angle_gamma   90.00
#
_symmetry.space_group_name_H-M   'P 1'
#
loop_
_entity.id
_entity.type
_entity.pdbx_description
1 polymer ?
#
loop_
_entity_poly.entity_id
_entity_poly.type
_entity_poly.pdbx_seq_one_letter_code
_entity_poly.pdbx_strand_id
1 'polypeptide(L)'
;MTTQITHTARTAGDARTTRRTARTLRTGLAAAATIGLLGVGAAAASAHVHVTPDSTAAGSSSLLTFDFAHGCESAPTTEIAISLPAQIDDATPTAHPGWEVEKVEEALETPKKLENGTTITKRVSEIVYTAKEPLADGVRDALQIQVQLPVAEGETLTFPVLQTCTEGATDWAQVAEAGQDSHDLESPAPSFAVTAAEAAGHGQGTAEGGSADKEQASSTSAAGGGGNNDGGAGTAGWVGLGAGLLGLLAGVAALVRTRGVKK
;
A
#
# COMPACT_ATOMS: atom_id res chain seq x y z
N MET A 1 24.76 15.60 -98.75
CA MET A 1 24.59 17.06 -98.79
C MET A 1 24.81 17.59 -97.38
N THR A 2 25.89 18.36 -97.19
CA THR A 2 26.07 19.44 -96.20
C THR A 2 25.97 19.02 -94.71
N THR A 3 27.04 18.58 -94.05
CA THR A 3 28.15 19.38 -93.47
C THR A 3 27.71 20.64 -92.73
N GLN A 4 27.73 20.61 -91.39
CA GLN A 4 28.05 21.77 -90.55
C GLN A 4 28.76 21.25 -89.29
N ILE A 5 30.05 21.55 -89.25
CA ILE A 5 30.97 21.39 -88.12
C ILE A 5 30.94 22.72 -87.38
N THR A 6 30.73 22.71 -86.06
CA THR A 6 31.07 23.86 -85.22
C THR A 6 31.86 23.38 -84.01
N HIS A 7 33.13 23.77 -84.00
CA HIS A 7 34.10 23.58 -82.93
C HIS A 7 34.12 24.82 -82.02
N THR A 8 34.85 24.69 -80.90
CA THR A 8 35.35 25.72 -79.96
C THR A 8 34.35 26.09 -78.84
N ALA A 9 34.71 26.16 -77.55
CA ALA A 9 36.02 26.38 -76.94
C ALA A 9 36.14 25.71 -75.56
N ARG A 10 37.38 25.33 -75.23
CA ARG A 10 37.85 24.82 -73.94
C ARG A 10 38.18 26.03 -73.04
N THR A 11 37.59 26.12 -71.87
CA THR A 11 38.07 26.97 -70.77
C THR A 11 38.45 26.08 -69.58
N ALA A 12 39.73 26.12 -69.24
CA ALA A 12 40.27 25.53 -68.03
C ALA A 12 39.89 26.41 -66.82
N GLY A 13 39.38 25.79 -65.76
CA GLY A 13 38.96 26.44 -64.53
C GLY A 13 39.27 25.56 -63.32
N ASP A 14 40.55 25.56 -62.95
CA ASP A 14 41.09 25.56 -61.59
C ASP A 14 40.42 24.67 -60.52
N ALA A 15 41.09 23.53 -60.25
CA ALA A 15 40.77 22.61 -59.17
C ALA A 15 41.05 23.25 -57.80
N ARG A 16 40.02 23.75 -57.13
CA ARG A 16 40.12 24.20 -55.73
C ARG A 16 39.65 23.10 -54.78
N THR A 17 40.64 22.45 -54.20
CA THR A 17 40.56 21.47 -53.12
C THR A 17 39.68 21.97 -51.99
N THR A 18 38.57 21.30 -51.72
CA THR A 18 37.81 21.49 -50.48
C THR A 18 37.66 20.14 -49.78
N ARG A 19 38.75 19.68 -49.16
CA ARG A 19 38.69 18.67 -48.11
C ARG A 19 38.17 19.37 -46.85
N ARG A 20 36.87 19.29 -46.59
CA ARG A 20 36.28 19.65 -45.29
C ARG A 20 35.58 18.44 -44.68
N THR A 21 36.37 17.71 -43.89
CA THR A 21 35.99 17.20 -42.56
C THR A 21 34.55 16.72 -42.38
N ALA A 22 34.23 15.53 -42.89
CA ALA A 22 33.10 14.73 -42.39
C ALA A 22 33.57 13.90 -41.20
N ARG A 23 33.66 14.52 -40.02
CA ARG A 23 34.05 13.80 -38.80
C ARG A 23 33.28 14.27 -37.56
N THR A 24 31.95 14.30 -37.63
CA THR A 24 31.09 14.39 -36.43
C THR A 24 29.69 13.84 -36.75
N LEU A 25 29.54 12.52 -36.69
CA LEU A 25 28.25 11.82 -36.62
C LEU A 25 28.43 10.55 -35.80
N ARG A 26 28.86 10.70 -34.53
CA ARG A 26 28.97 9.58 -33.56
C ARG A 26 28.62 9.97 -32.13
N THR A 27 27.78 10.99 -31.93
CA THR A 27 27.32 11.39 -30.59
C THR A 27 25.81 11.70 -30.64
N GLY A 28 25.01 10.68 -30.92
CA GLY A 28 23.55 10.81 -30.95
C GLY A 28 22.80 9.53 -30.58
N LEU A 29 23.50 8.51 -30.06
CA LEU A 29 22.90 7.21 -29.75
C LEU A 29 23.12 6.77 -28.28
N ALA A 30 23.48 7.71 -27.39
CA ALA A 30 23.69 7.42 -25.96
C ALA A 30 22.64 8.06 -25.04
N ALA A 31 21.79 8.97 -25.55
CA ALA A 31 20.78 9.67 -24.74
C ALA A 31 19.37 9.05 -24.81
N ALA A 32 19.12 8.12 -25.74
CA ALA A 32 17.83 7.44 -25.87
C ALA A 32 17.69 6.18 -25.00
N ALA A 33 18.81 5.63 -24.50
CA ALA A 33 18.79 4.40 -23.72
C ALA A 33 18.50 4.60 -22.22
N THR A 34 18.66 5.82 -21.68
CA THR A 34 18.47 6.08 -20.24
C THR A 34 17.02 6.41 -19.85
N ILE A 35 16.13 6.70 -20.80
CA ILE A 35 14.71 7.00 -20.51
C ILE A 35 13.85 5.72 -20.49
N GLY A 36 14.27 4.65 -21.19
CA GLY A 36 13.51 3.39 -21.24
C GLY A 36 13.54 2.57 -19.94
N LEU A 37 14.50 2.81 -19.03
CA LEU A 37 14.70 1.98 -17.85
C LEU A 37 13.94 2.48 -16.60
N LEU A 38 13.35 3.68 -16.63
CA LEU A 38 12.58 4.23 -15.50
C LEU A 38 11.08 3.90 -15.56
N GLY A 39 10.60 3.31 -16.66
CA GLY A 39 9.17 3.08 -16.89
C GLY A 39 8.63 1.71 -16.48
N VAL A 40 9.48 0.74 -16.15
CA VAL A 40 9.07 -0.66 -15.94
C VAL A 40 8.92 -1.05 -14.46
N GLY A 41 9.18 -0.13 -13.54
CA GLY A 41 9.24 -0.43 -12.09
C GLY A 41 8.18 0.24 -11.21
N ALA A 42 7.27 1.04 -11.78
CA ALA A 42 6.36 1.88 -10.99
C ALA A 42 4.91 1.35 -10.88
N ALA A 43 4.65 0.11 -11.29
CA ALA A 43 3.32 -0.50 -11.24
C ALA A 43 3.23 -1.78 -10.40
N ALA A 44 4.17 -2.03 -9.49
CA ALA A 44 3.85 -2.81 -8.29
C ALA A 44 3.00 -1.95 -7.35
N ALA A 45 1.89 -1.41 -7.85
CA ALA A 45 0.84 -0.86 -7.00
C ALA A 45 0.32 -2.05 -6.19
N SER A 46 0.36 -1.97 -4.87
CA SER A 46 0.02 -3.07 -3.95
C SER A 46 -1.29 -3.75 -4.35
N ALA A 47 -1.15 -4.89 -5.02
CA ALA A 47 -2.20 -5.79 -5.42
C ALA A 47 -2.78 -6.54 -4.22
N HIS A 48 -1.96 -6.75 -3.19
CA HIS A 48 -2.31 -7.66 -2.11
C HIS A 48 -3.57 -7.21 -1.37
N VAL A 49 -4.38 -8.19 -0.97
CA VAL A 49 -5.42 -7.98 0.05
C VAL A 49 -4.70 -7.71 1.37
N HIS A 50 -5.14 -6.69 2.10
CA HIS A 50 -4.63 -6.36 3.43
C HIS A 50 -5.73 -6.49 4.46
N VAL A 51 -5.36 -6.80 5.70
CA VAL A 51 -6.27 -6.74 6.85
C VAL A 51 -5.75 -5.69 7.83
N THR A 52 -6.62 -4.76 8.19
CA THR A 52 -6.35 -3.74 9.21
C THR A 52 -7.32 -3.93 10.38
N PRO A 53 -6.85 -4.44 11.53
CA PRO A 53 -7.64 -4.45 12.75
C PRO A 53 -7.67 -3.07 13.42
N ASP A 54 -8.80 -2.69 14.00
CA ASP A 54 -8.90 -1.50 14.89
C ASP A 54 -8.35 -1.76 16.31
N SER A 55 -8.24 -3.03 16.70
CA SER A 55 -7.65 -3.50 17.95
C SER A 55 -6.98 -4.85 17.71
N THR A 56 -5.82 -5.07 18.32
CA THR A 56 -5.15 -6.38 18.31
C THR A 56 -5.14 -7.04 19.69
N ALA A 57 -5.71 -6.39 20.71
CA ALA A 57 -5.59 -6.83 22.09
C ALA A 57 -6.31 -8.17 22.32
N ALA A 58 -5.66 -9.11 23.00
CA ALA A 58 -6.23 -10.40 23.35
C ALA A 58 -7.57 -10.24 24.08
N GLY A 59 -8.57 -11.03 23.66
CA GLY A 59 -9.92 -11.01 24.21
C GLY A 59 -10.75 -9.77 23.86
N SER A 60 -10.25 -8.84 23.03
CA SER A 60 -11.05 -7.70 22.56
C SER A 60 -11.95 -8.08 21.37
N SER A 61 -13.06 -7.34 21.22
CA SER A 61 -13.81 -7.29 19.96
C SER A 61 -13.09 -6.35 19.01
N SER A 62 -12.80 -6.78 17.79
CA SER A 62 -12.12 -5.96 16.78
C SER A 62 -12.91 -5.92 15.47
N LEU A 63 -13.01 -4.73 14.89
CA LEU A 63 -13.41 -4.51 13.51
C LEU A 63 -12.20 -4.71 12.60
N LEU A 64 -12.26 -5.73 11.76
CA LEU A 64 -11.25 -6.03 10.75
C LEU A 64 -11.69 -5.42 9.43
N THR A 65 -10.83 -4.60 8.83
CA THR A 65 -11.05 -4.03 7.49
C THR A 65 -10.16 -4.74 6.49
N PHE A 66 -10.78 -5.39 5.50
CA PHE A 66 -10.11 -6.05 4.39
C PHE A 66 -10.17 -5.16 3.16
N ASP A 67 -9.03 -4.63 2.70
CA ASP A 67 -8.97 -3.72 1.56
C ASP A 67 -8.20 -4.32 0.37
N PHE A 68 -8.69 -4.03 -0.85
CA PHE A 68 -8.19 -4.59 -2.10
C PHE A 68 -8.44 -3.63 -3.26
N ALA A 69 -7.62 -3.72 -4.32
CA ALA A 69 -7.37 -2.58 -5.20
C ALA A 69 -7.32 -2.81 -6.71
N HIS A 70 -7.40 -4.07 -7.12
CA HIS A 70 -7.30 -4.47 -8.50
C HIS A 70 -8.05 -5.79 -8.69
N GLY A 71 -8.51 -6.01 -9.91
CA GLY A 71 -9.03 -7.29 -10.34
C GLY A 71 -7.93 -8.34 -10.54
N CYS A 72 -8.32 -9.61 -10.64
CA CYS A 72 -7.43 -10.73 -10.95
C CYS A 72 -6.87 -10.51 -12.35
N GLU A 73 -5.58 -10.18 -12.47
CA GLU A 73 -4.98 -9.78 -13.76
C GLU A 73 -5.78 -8.67 -14.49
N SER A 74 -6.28 -7.68 -13.75
CA SER A 74 -7.18 -6.59 -14.22
C SER A 74 -8.63 -7.00 -14.56
N ALA A 75 -9.03 -8.26 -14.37
CA ALA A 75 -10.43 -8.67 -14.54
C ALA A 75 -11.30 -8.24 -13.34
N PRO A 76 -12.46 -7.58 -13.54
CA PRO A 76 -13.31 -7.10 -12.45
C PRO A 76 -13.64 -8.16 -11.39
N THR A 77 -13.59 -7.78 -10.11
CA THR A 77 -13.83 -8.68 -8.97
C THR A 77 -15.33 -8.91 -8.78
N THR A 78 -15.72 -10.16 -8.60
CA THR A 78 -17.13 -10.56 -8.39
C THR A 78 -17.38 -11.14 -7.02
N GLU A 79 -16.36 -11.68 -6.36
CA GLU A 79 -16.49 -12.29 -5.05
C GLU A 79 -15.21 -12.16 -4.22
N ILE A 80 -15.38 -11.99 -2.91
CA ILE A 80 -14.33 -12.06 -1.90
C ILE A 80 -14.79 -13.04 -0.83
N ALA A 81 -14.10 -14.18 -0.72
CA ALA A 81 -14.31 -15.17 0.32
C ALA A 81 -13.19 -15.09 1.35
N ILE A 82 -13.53 -14.74 2.60
CA ILE A 82 -12.58 -14.56 3.71
C ILE A 82 -12.69 -15.76 4.63
N SER A 83 -11.67 -16.62 4.64
CA SER A 83 -11.62 -17.77 5.54
C SER A 83 -11.22 -17.32 6.95
N LEU A 84 -12.01 -17.70 7.94
CA LEU A 84 -11.75 -17.40 9.35
C LEU A 84 -10.84 -18.46 9.97
N PRO A 85 -9.72 -18.10 10.61
CA PRO A 85 -8.86 -19.05 11.30
C PRO A 85 -9.60 -19.71 12.46
N ALA A 86 -9.23 -20.95 12.81
CA ALA A 86 -9.93 -21.77 13.82
C ALA A 86 -10.03 -21.12 15.21
N GLN A 87 -9.17 -20.15 15.52
CA GLN A 87 -9.20 -19.34 16.73
C GLN A 87 -10.43 -18.42 16.82
N ILE A 88 -11.04 -18.06 15.68
CA ILE A 88 -12.20 -17.19 15.57
C ILE A 88 -13.45 -18.06 15.43
N ASP A 89 -14.37 -17.97 16.38
CA ASP A 89 -15.58 -18.80 16.41
C ASP A 89 -16.72 -18.23 15.56
N ASP A 90 -16.77 -16.90 15.44
CA ASP A 90 -17.83 -16.19 14.74
C ASP A 90 -17.32 -14.86 14.19
N ALA A 91 -18.00 -14.35 13.16
CA ALA A 91 -17.80 -13.02 12.63
C ALA A 91 -19.15 -12.37 12.28
N THR A 92 -19.25 -11.06 12.51
CA THR A 92 -20.40 -10.25 12.12
C THR A 92 -20.01 -9.31 10.98
N PRO A 93 -20.50 -9.56 9.75
CA PRO A 93 -20.29 -8.66 8.64
C PRO A 93 -20.90 -7.27 8.87
N THR A 94 -20.17 -6.23 8.50
CA THR A 94 -20.72 -4.89 8.32
C THR A 94 -21.50 -4.86 7.01
N ALA A 95 -22.72 -4.32 7.04
CA ALA A 95 -23.53 -4.18 5.83
C ALA A 95 -22.82 -3.25 4.83
N HIS A 96 -22.62 -3.74 3.60
CA HIS A 96 -21.99 -2.98 2.53
C HIS A 96 -22.95 -2.84 1.34
N PRO A 97 -23.23 -1.62 0.85
CA PRO A 97 -24.27 -1.42 -0.17
C PRO A 97 -23.98 -2.13 -1.49
N GLY A 98 -22.70 -2.24 -1.88
CA GLY A 98 -22.26 -2.87 -3.13
C GLY A 98 -22.18 -4.40 -3.14
N TRP A 99 -22.36 -5.06 -1.99
CA TRP A 99 -22.15 -6.51 -1.87
C TRP A 99 -23.34 -7.17 -1.17
N GLU A 100 -23.61 -8.41 -1.55
CA GLU A 100 -24.38 -9.36 -0.74
C GLU A 100 -23.39 -10.15 0.12
N VAL A 101 -23.81 -10.57 1.32
CA VAL A 101 -22.93 -11.28 2.26
C VAL A 101 -23.57 -12.53 2.83
N GLU A 102 -22.79 -13.60 2.88
CA GLU A 102 -23.16 -14.90 3.45
C GLU A 102 -22.13 -15.34 4.49
N LYS A 103 -22.63 -16.02 5.54
CA LYS A 103 -21.81 -16.69 6.55
C LYS A 103 -21.84 -18.19 6.28
N VAL A 104 -20.68 -18.79 6.05
CA VAL A 104 -20.56 -20.24 5.92
C VAL A 104 -20.23 -20.83 7.29
N GLU A 105 -21.05 -21.76 7.75
CA GLU A 105 -20.83 -22.46 9.02
C GLU A 105 -20.28 -23.87 8.80
N GLU A 106 -19.39 -24.30 9.69
CA GLU A 106 -18.93 -25.68 9.77
C GLU A 106 -19.21 -26.28 11.15
N ALA A 107 -19.38 -27.61 11.20
CA ALA A 107 -19.54 -28.33 12.45
C ALA A 107 -18.19 -28.49 13.16
N LEU A 108 -18.19 -28.27 14.47
CA LEU A 108 -17.03 -28.56 15.31
C LEU A 108 -16.98 -30.07 15.62
N GLU A 109 -15.78 -30.65 15.57
CA GLU A 109 -15.58 -32.05 15.96
C GLU A 109 -16.00 -32.32 17.41
N THR A 110 -15.75 -31.34 18.29
CA THR A 110 -16.18 -31.36 19.69
C THR A 110 -16.88 -30.06 20.06
N PRO A 111 -17.97 -30.09 20.85
CA PRO A 111 -18.61 -28.86 21.32
C PRO A 111 -17.61 -27.97 22.07
N LYS A 112 -17.53 -26.70 21.69
CA LYS A 112 -16.64 -25.72 22.32
C LYS A 112 -17.44 -24.85 23.29
N LYS A 113 -16.89 -24.62 24.48
CA LYS A 113 -17.44 -23.66 25.44
C LYS A 113 -16.75 -22.31 25.26
N LEU A 114 -17.52 -21.26 25.04
CA LEU A 114 -17.07 -19.90 24.91
C LEU A 114 -16.89 -19.23 26.28
N GLU A 115 -16.15 -18.11 26.31
CA GLU A 115 -15.90 -17.33 27.53
C GLU A 115 -17.18 -16.79 28.19
N ASN A 116 -18.20 -16.48 27.39
CA ASN A 116 -19.53 -16.07 27.90
C ASN A 116 -20.36 -17.23 28.49
N GLY A 117 -19.81 -18.45 28.50
CA GLY A 117 -20.44 -19.66 29.03
C GLY A 117 -21.32 -20.42 28.03
N THR A 118 -21.55 -19.89 26.83
CA THR A 118 -22.30 -20.55 25.77
C THR A 118 -21.52 -21.73 25.20
N THR A 119 -22.19 -22.84 24.92
CA THR A 119 -21.61 -23.97 24.19
C THR A 119 -22.05 -23.90 22.73
N ILE A 120 -21.09 -23.98 21.81
CA ILE A 120 -21.33 -24.03 20.36
C ILE A 120 -20.94 -25.40 19.80
N THR A 121 -21.67 -25.83 18.77
CA THR A 121 -21.38 -27.06 18.00
C THR A 121 -21.03 -26.76 16.54
N LYS A 122 -21.12 -25.48 16.15
CA LYS A 122 -20.72 -24.97 14.85
C LYS A 122 -19.96 -23.67 15.05
N ARG A 123 -19.08 -23.35 14.12
CA ARG A 123 -18.43 -22.05 13.99
C ARG A 123 -18.64 -21.50 12.59
N VAL A 124 -18.42 -20.21 12.41
CA VAL A 124 -18.31 -19.64 11.07
C VAL A 124 -16.91 -19.92 10.55
N SER A 125 -16.83 -20.59 9.41
CA SER A 125 -15.56 -20.89 8.74
C SER A 125 -15.18 -19.84 7.70
N GLU A 126 -16.17 -19.15 7.11
CA GLU A 126 -15.95 -18.23 6.02
C GLU A 126 -17.02 -17.13 5.97
N ILE A 127 -16.62 -15.94 5.52
CA ILE A 127 -17.52 -14.85 5.13
C ILE A 127 -17.36 -14.63 3.63
N VAL A 128 -18.45 -14.81 2.88
CA VAL A 128 -18.45 -14.65 1.43
C VAL A 128 -19.19 -13.36 1.08
N TYR A 129 -18.51 -12.46 0.40
CA TYR A 129 -19.09 -11.26 -0.18
C TYR A 129 -19.21 -11.44 -1.69
N THR A 130 -20.41 -11.34 -2.23
CA THR A 130 -20.66 -11.35 -3.68
C THR A 130 -21.04 -9.95 -4.16
N ALA A 131 -20.30 -9.44 -5.14
CA ALA A 131 -20.52 -8.10 -5.67
C ALA A 131 -21.86 -8.03 -6.42
N LYS A 132 -22.68 -7.02 -6.14
CA LYS A 132 -23.93 -6.78 -6.89
C LYS A 132 -23.66 -6.34 -8.32
N GLU A 133 -22.58 -5.59 -8.48
CA GLU A 133 -21.98 -5.23 -9.77
C GLU A 133 -20.48 -5.53 -9.66
N PRO A 134 -19.85 -6.16 -10.67
CA PRO A 134 -18.42 -6.46 -10.61
C PRO A 134 -17.59 -5.19 -10.33
N LEU A 135 -16.73 -5.25 -9.32
CA LEU A 135 -15.83 -4.15 -8.98
C LEU A 135 -14.78 -4.00 -10.09
N ALA A 136 -14.87 -2.90 -10.84
CA ALA A 136 -14.01 -2.62 -11.98
C ALA A 136 -12.53 -2.52 -11.59
N ASP A 137 -11.65 -2.72 -12.57
CA ASP A 137 -10.22 -2.47 -12.36
C ASP A 137 -9.94 -0.99 -12.08
N GLY A 138 -8.90 -0.72 -11.30
CA GLY A 138 -8.48 0.63 -10.93
C GLY A 138 -9.33 1.33 -9.85
N VAL A 139 -10.34 0.66 -9.28
CA VAL A 139 -11.04 1.12 -8.08
C VAL A 139 -10.77 0.16 -6.91
N ARG A 140 -10.64 0.73 -5.71
CA ARG A 140 -10.50 -0.04 -4.47
C ARG A 140 -11.85 -0.20 -3.79
N ASP A 141 -11.99 -1.28 -3.02
CA ASP A 141 -13.07 -1.42 -2.06
C ASP A 141 -12.54 -1.96 -0.73
N ALA A 142 -13.37 -1.91 0.31
CA ALA A 142 -13.04 -2.40 1.64
C ALA A 142 -14.25 -3.07 2.30
N LEU A 143 -14.03 -4.29 2.79
CA LEU A 143 -15.05 -5.11 3.45
C LEU A 143 -14.71 -5.24 4.92
N GLN A 144 -15.71 -5.11 5.79
CA GLN A 144 -15.49 -5.08 7.23
C GLN A 144 -16.26 -6.19 7.94
N ILE A 145 -15.56 -6.92 8.80
CA ILE A 145 -16.15 -7.92 9.70
C ILE A 145 -15.73 -7.60 11.13
N GLN A 146 -16.66 -7.74 12.08
CA GLN A 146 -16.35 -7.70 13.50
C GLN A 146 -16.14 -9.11 14.03
N VAL A 147 -15.06 -9.33 14.77
CA VAL A 147 -14.72 -10.63 15.37
C VAL A 147 -14.39 -10.47 16.85
N GLN A 148 -14.54 -11.55 17.60
CA GLN A 148 -13.98 -11.68 18.96
C GLN A 148 -12.59 -12.30 18.86
N LEU A 149 -11.55 -11.57 19.27
CA LEU A 149 -10.18 -12.07 19.27
C LEU A 149 -9.97 -13.11 20.39
N PRO A 150 -9.04 -14.08 20.20
CA PRO A 150 -8.73 -15.06 21.23
C PRO A 150 -8.11 -14.39 22.46
N VAL A 151 -8.28 -15.03 23.61
CA VAL A 151 -7.68 -14.58 24.89
C VAL A 151 -6.18 -14.87 24.98
N ALA A 152 -5.66 -15.76 24.13
CA ALA A 152 -4.24 -16.04 24.02
C ALA A 152 -3.57 -14.93 23.18
N GLU A 153 -2.53 -14.31 23.73
CA GLU A 153 -1.68 -13.34 23.04
C GLU A 153 -0.54 -14.03 22.27
N GLY A 154 0.10 -13.30 21.35
CA GLY A 154 1.30 -13.73 20.64
C GLY A 154 1.04 -14.65 19.44
N GLU A 155 -0.19 -15.13 19.27
CA GLU A 155 -0.59 -15.87 18.07
C GLU A 155 -0.79 -14.91 16.89
N THR A 156 -0.42 -15.36 15.69
CA THR A 156 -0.74 -14.66 14.44
C THR A 156 -2.02 -15.24 13.85
N LEU A 157 -3.03 -14.39 13.71
CA LEU A 157 -4.26 -14.73 13.01
C LEU A 157 -4.04 -14.50 11.52
N THR A 158 -4.25 -15.55 10.73
CA THR A 158 -4.10 -15.52 9.27
C THR A 158 -5.46 -15.76 8.65
N PHE A 159 -5.82 -14.94 7.67
CA PHE A 159 -7.11 -14.95 6.99
C PHE A 159 -6.86 -15.17 5.51
N PRO A 160 -6.82 -16.43 5.03
CA PRO A 160 -6.81 -16.68 3.59
C PRO A 160 -7.99 -16.00 2.91
N VAL A 161 -7.75 -15.40 1.75
CA VAL A 161 -8.79 -14.74 0.96
C VAL A 161 -8.78 -15.26 -0.47
N LEU A 162 -9.89 -15.83 -0.92
CA LEU A 162 -10.09 -16.12 -2.33
C LEU A 162 -10.81 -14.94 -2.99
N GLN A 163 -10.13 -14.31 -3.95
CA GLN A 163 -10.70 -13.26 -4.77
C GLN A 163 -11.07 -13.84 -6.13
N THR A 164 -12.37 -13.93 -6.40
CA THR A 164 -12.88 -14.40 -7.69
C THR A 164 -13.21 -13.21 -8.58
N CYS A 165 -12.84 -13.31 -9.84
CA CYS A 165 -13.07 -12.27 -10.83
C CYS A 165 -13.89 -12.81 -12.00
N THR A 166 -14.34 -11.89 -12.85
CA THR A 166 -15.03 -12.26 -14.11
C THR A 166 -14.20 -13.21 -14.99
N GLU A 167 -12.87 -13.12 -14.90
CA GLU A 167 -11.93 -14.04 -15.50
C GLU A 167 -10.90 -14.45 -14.43
N GLY A 168 -10.83 -15.74 -14.11
CA GLY A 168 -9.88 -16.28 -13.14
C GLY A 168 -10.18 -15.95 -11.68
N ALA A 169 -9.19 -16.25 -10.83
CA ALA A 169 -9.23 -16.00 -9.40
C ALA A 169 -7.79 -15.85 -8.87
N THR A 170 -7.63 -15.15 -7.76
CA THR A 170 -6.37 -15.08 -7.01
C THR A 170 -6.60 -15.61 -5.59
N ASP A 171 -5.77 -16.56 -5.17
CA ASP A 171 -5.83 -17.16 -3.84
C ASP A 171 -4.76 -16.53 -2.93
N TRP A 172 -5.19 -15.58 -2.10
CA TRP A 172 -4.36 -14.90 -1.11
C TRP A 172 -4.24 -15.77 0.15
N ALA A 173 -3.54 -16.90 0.02
CA ALA A 173 -3.43 -17.92 1.06
C ALA A 173 -1.99 -18.25 1.48
N GLN A 174 -0.98 -17.68 0.84
CA GLN A 174 0.42 -18.03 1.12
C GLN A 174 0.83 -17.55 2.51
N VAL A 175 1.49 -18.42 3.27
CA VAL A 175 2.06 -18.12 4.59
C VAL A 175 3.57 -18.19 4.49
N ALA A 176 4.27 -17.20 5.06
CA ALA A 176 5.71 -17.15 5.00
C ALA A 176 6.32 -18.28 5.86
N GLU A 177 7.30 -18.99 5.28
CA GLU A 177 8.09 -19.95 6.03
C GLU A 177 8.96 -19.23 7.09
N ALA A 178 9.46 -19.98 8.08
CA ALA A 178 10.30 -19.41 9.12
C ALA A 178 11.54 -18.70 8.55
N GLY A 179 11.63 -17.38 8.76
CA GLY A 179 12.73 -16.54 8.27
C GLY A 179 12.56 -16.01 6.84
N GLN A 180 11.43 -16.28 6.19
CA GLN A 180 11.04 -15.65 4.94
C GLN A 180 10.31 -14.33 5.19
N ASP A 181 10.55 -13.31 4.36
CA ASP A 181 9.76 -12.08 4.38
C ASP A 181 8.41 -12.34 3.69
N SER A 182 7.30 -12.00 4.34
CA SER A 182 5.95 -12.15 3.76
C SER A 182 5.74 -11.25 2.55
N HIS A 183 6.50 -10.17 2.41
CA HIS A 183 6.46 -9.31 1.24
C HIS A 183 7.09 -9.94 -0.01
N ASP A 184 7.86 -11.02 0.14
CA ASP A 184 8.42 -11.78 -0.98
C ASP A 184 7.41 -12.80 -1.56
N LEU A 185 6.27 -13.01 -0.90
CA LEU A 185 5.20 -13.88 -1.38
C LEU A 185 4.39 -13.19 -2.49
N GLU A 186 3.98 -13.96 -3.48
CA GLU A 186 3.19 -13.47 -4.61
C GLU A 186 1.73 -13.21 -4.21
N SER A 187 1.19 -14.03 -3.30
CA SER A 187 -0.19 -13.93 -2.82
C SER A 187 -0.27 -14.21 -1.33
N PRO A 188 0.34 -13.36 -0.49
CA PRO A 188 0.36 -13.55 0.96
C PRO A 188 -1.05 -13.46 1.53
N ALA A 189 -1.35 -14.34 2.49
CA ALA A 189 -2.57 -14.25 3.27
C ALA A 189 -2.51 -13.03 4.22
N PRO A 190 -3.57 -12.20 4.26
CA PRO A 190 -3.72 -11.16 5.27
C PRO A 190 -3.57 -11.73 6.69
N SER A 191 -2.75 -11.10 7.52
CA SER A 191 -2.53 -11.56 8.89
C SER A 191 -2.16 -10.43 9.84
N PHE A 192 -2.40 -10.66 11.14
CA PHE A 192 -1.92 -9.80 12.21
C PHE A 192 -1.67 -10.60 13.50
N ALA A 193 -0.78 -10.10 14.34
CA ALA A 193 -0.50 -10.69 15.65
C ALA A 193 -1.47 -10.18 16.72
N VAL A 194 -1.96 -11.08 17.56
CA VAL A 194 -2.72 -10.74 18.77
C VAL A 194 -1.76 -10.21 19.81
N THR A 195 -1.99 -8.99 20.28
CA THR A 195 -1.18 -8.32 21.29
C THR A 195 -1.72 -8.61 22.69
N ALA A 196 -0.95 -8.21 23.71
CA ALA A 196 -1.39 -8.31 25.10
C ALA A 196 -2.75 -7.65 25.31
N ALA A 197 -3.56 -8.26 26.18
CA ALA A 197 -4.81 -7.64 26.63
C ALA A 197 -4.51 -6.26 27.23
N GLU A 198 -5.36 -5.28 26.93
CA GLU A 198 -5.28 -3.99 27.59
C GLU A 198 -5.68 -4.17 29.06
N ALA A 199 -4.89 -3.61 29.99
CA ALA A 199 -5.26 -3.60 31.39
C ALA A 199 -6.60 -2.85 31.52
N ALA A 200 -7.61 -3.52 32.09
CA ALA A 200 -8.94 -2.96 32.27
C ALA A 200 -8.87 -1.70 33.16
N GLY A 201 -8.68 -0.55 32.53
CA GLY A 201 -8.83 0.76 33.12
C GLY A 201 -10.31 1.08 33.30
N HIS A 202 -11.00 0.32 34.16
CA HIS A 202 -12.31 0.72 34.64
C HIS A 202 -12.13 1.87 35.63
N GLY A 203 -11.90 3.07 35.07
CA GLY A 203 -12.14 4.32 35.77
C GLY A 203 -13.63 4.42 36.06
N GLN A 204 -14.07 3.82 37.16
CA GLN A 204 -15.39 4.00 37.71
C GLN A 204 -15.46 5.42 38.25
N GLY A 205 -15.79 6.36 37.36
CA GLY A 205 -16.28 7.67 37.75
C GLY A 205 -17.58 7.47 38.51
N THR A 206 -17.48 7.43 39.84
CA THR A 206 -18.61 7.62 40.75
C THR A 206 -19.18 9.01 40.48
N ALA A 207 -20.17 9.09 39.60
CA ALA A 207 -21.05 10.24 39.49
C ALA A 207 -22.14 10.11 40.56
N GLU A 208 -21.81 10.48 41.80
CA GLU A 208 -22.84 10.94 42.74
C GLU A 208 -23.20 12.39 42.40
N GLY A 209 -24.48 12.60 42.14
CA GLY A 209 -25.05 13.90 41.86
C GLY A 209 -25.01 14.83 43.07
N GLY A 210 -24.72 16.09 42.80
CA GLY A 210 -24.84 17.20 43.74
C GLY A 210 -24.82 18.52 42.99
N SER A 211 -26.00 18.98 42.58
CA SER A 211 -26.23 20.32 42.05
C SER A 211 -25.78 21.39 43.06
N ALA A 212 -25.01 22.37 42.59
CA ALA A 212 -25.09 23.74 43.07
C ALA A 212 -24.53 24.68 41.99
N ASP A 213 -25.43 25.52 41.46
CA ASP A 213 -25.14 26.69 40.64
C ASP A 213 -24.04 27.57 41.26
N LYS A 214 -23.07 27.98 40.45
CA LYS A 214 -22.52 29.36 40.43
C LYS A 214 -21.98 29.70 39.03
N GLU A 215 -22.65 30.65 38.38
CA GLU A 215 -22.05 31.49 37.34
C GLU A 215 -20.83 32.25 37.90
N GLN A 216 -19.75 32.38 37.11
CA GLN A 216 -19.37 33.64 36.47
C GLN A 216 -17.89 33.67 36.01
N ALA A 217 -17.71 34.28 34.84
CA ALA A 217 -16.54 34.98 34.30
C ALA A 217 -15.47 34.20 33.51
N SER A 218 -15.50 34.47 32.20
CA SER A 218 -14.35 34.45 31.29
C SER A 218 -13.19 35.32 31.78
N SER A 219 -11.97 34.87 31.53
CA SER A 219 -10.89 35.75 31.06
C SER A 219 -9.86 34.95 30.27
N THR A 220 -9.62 35.41 29.05
CA THR A 220 -8.51 35.00 28.19
C THR A 220 -7.24 35.69 28.67
N SER A 221 -6.10 34.98 28.74
CA SER A 221 -4.78 35.53 28.39
C SER A 221 -3.73 34.41 28.28
N ALA A 222 -2.86 34.59 27.29
CA ALA A 222 -1.81 33.68 26.88
C ALA A 222 -0.49 33.87 27.64
N ALA A 223 0.35 32.84 27.51
CA ALA A 223 1.82 32.80 27.57
C ALA A 223 2.54 32.89 28.93
N GLY A 224 3.42 31.90 29.17
CA GLY A 224 4.63 32.08 29.98
C GLY A 224 5.15 30.89 30.79
N GLY A 225 5.78 29.92 30.11
CA GLY A 225 7.11 29.36 30.45
C GLY A 225 7.36 28.55 31.74
N GLY A 226 7.95 27.36 31.54
CA GLY A 226 9.16 26.94 32.27
C GLY A 226 9.15 25.56 32.94
N GLY A 227 10.08 24.68 32.54
CA GLY A 227 10.77 23.79 33.47
C GLY A 227 10.70 22.28 33.24
N ASN A 228 11.66 21.78 32.44
CA ASN A 228 12.41 20.50 32.50
C ASN A 228 11.70 19.16 32.77
N ASN A 229 12.00 18.17 31.92
CA ASN A 229 12.73 16.97 32.35
C ASN A 229 13.49 16.32 31.17
N ASP A 230 14.77 16.10 31.40
CA ASP A 230 15.74 15.44 30.54
C ASP A 230 15.45 13.93 30.43
N GLY A 231 15.65 13.35 29.24
CA GLY A 231 15.57 11.89 29.07
C GLY A 231 15.60 11.37 27.63
N GLY A 232 16.77 11.41 27.00
CA GLY A 232 17.18 10.36 26.04
C GLY A 232 16.50 10.31 24.67
N ALA A 233 16.61 11.36 23.87
CA ALA A 233 16.35 11.28 22.43
C ALA A 233 17.52 10.57 21.71
N GLY A 234 17.29 9.32 21.31
CA GLY A 234 18.13 8.58 20.38
C GLY A 234 18.18 9.27 19.01
N THR A 235 19.32 9.85 18.71
CA THR A 235 19.69 10.51 17.47
C THR A 235 19.76 9.50 16.31
N ALA A 236 18.71 9.40 15.50
CA ALA A 236 18.75 8.66 14.23
C ALA A 236 17.85 9.27 13.13
N GLY A 237 17.57 10.58 13.18
CA GLY A 237 16.65 11.24 12.23
C GLY A 237 17.24 12.35 11.35
N TRP A 238 18.51 12.74 11.52
CA TRP A 238 19.04 13.99 10.93
C TRP A 238 20.25 13.85 9.99
N VAL A 239 20.68 12.63 9.64
CA VAL A 239 21.81 12.43 8.69
C VAL A 239 21.37 12.40 7.22
N GLY A 240 20.08 12.15 6.92
CA GLY A 240 19.57 12.10 5.54
C GLY A 240 19.40 13.49 4.87
N LEU A 241 19.06 14.52 5.64
CA LEU A 241 18.81 15.88 5.12
C LEU A 241 20.10 16.61 4.72
N GLY A 242 21.25 16.26 5.31
CA GLY A 242 22.54 16.88 4.99
C GLY A 242 23.12 16.46 3.62
N ALA A 243 22.94 15.21 3.22
CA ALA A 243 23.47 14.69 1.95
C ALA A 243 22.65 15.17 0.74
N GLY A 244 21.32 15.33 0.88
CA GLY A 244 20.44 15.78 -0.20
C GLY A 244 20.69 17.23 -0.62
N LEU A 245 20.98 18.13 0.33
CA LEU A 245 21.24 19.55 0.07
C LEU A 245 22.59 19.78 -0.66
N LEU A 246 23.62 18.99 -0.36
CA LEU A 246 24.91 19.06 -1.06
C LEU A 246 24.81 18.55 -2.51
N GLY A 247 24.02 17.50 -2.76
CA GLY A 247 23.77 17.00 -4.12
C GLY A 247 23.05 18.02 -5.02
N LEU A 248 22.06 18.74 -4.47
CA LEU A 248 21.28 19.74 -5.20
C LEU A 248 22.14 20.96 -5.60
N LEU A 249 23.07 21.38 -4.72
CA LEU A 249 24.00 22.47 -5.01
C LEU A 249 25.03 22.11 -6.09
N ALA A 250 25.54 20.87 -6.10
CA ALA A 250 26.43 20.39 -7.15
C ALA A 250 25.73 20.30 -8.52
N GLY A 251 24.46 19.86 -8.55
CA GLY A 251 23.65 19.79 -9.76
C GLY A 251 23.38 21.15 -10.39
N VAL A 252 23.06 22.17 -9.59
CA VAL A 252 22.81 23.55 -10.08
C VAL A 252 24.09 24.17 -10.63
N ALA A 253 25.25 23.96 -10.00
CA ALA A 253 26.52 24.49 -10.48
C ALA A 253 26.93 23.90 -11.85
N ALA A 254 26.67 22.61 -12.09
CA ALA A 254 26.93 21.97 -13.38
C ALA A 254 26.02 22.50 -14.50
N LEU A 255 24.75 22.78 -14.20
CA LEU A 255 23.78 23.32 -15.17
C LEU A 255 24.09 24.77 -15.58
N VAL A 256 24.60 25.59 -14.64
CA VAL A 256 25.00 26.98 -14.96
C VAL A 256 26.28 27.00 -15.81
N ARG A 257 27.24 26.09 -15.53
CA ARG A 257 28.51 26.03 -16.27
C ARG A 257 28.34 25.55 -17.71
N THR A 258 27.38 24.66 -17.97
CA THR A 258 27.06 24.19 -19.33
C THR A 258 26.32 25.23 -20.17
N ARG A 259 25.61 26.18 -19.54
CA ARG A 259 24.95 27.30 -20.22
C ARG A 259 25.86 28.50 -20.48
N GLY A 260 27.02 28.58 -19.83
CA GLY A 260 27.99 29.67 -19.98
C GLY A 260 28.96 29.57 -21.16
N VAL A 261 28.98 28.45 -21.90
CA VAL A 261 29.86 28.26 -23.06
C VAL A 261 29.08 28.50 -24.37
N LYS A 262 28.71 29.76 -24.59
CA LYS A 262 28.46 30.32 -25.93
C LYS A 262 29.03 31.75 -25.96
N LYS A 263 30.29 31.86 -26.33
CA LYS A 263 30.85 33.01 -27.06
C LYS A 263 31.66 32.45 -28.21
#